data_AF-A0A928E7W2-F1
#
_entry.id   AF-A0A928E7W2-F1
#
_cell.length_a   1.000
_cell.length_b   1.000
_cell.length_c   1.000
_cell.angle_alpha   90.00
_cell.angle_beta   90.00
_cell.angle_gamma   90.00
#
_symmetry.space_group_name_H-M   'P 1'
#
loop_
_entity.id
_entity.type
_entity.pdbx_description
1 polymer ?
#
loop_
_entity_poly.entity_id
_entity_poly.type
_entity_poly.pdbx_seq_one_letter_code
_entity_poly.pdbx_strand_id
1 'polypeptide(L)'
;MKTKRLFLFAGYNKNGCIDAALEHYVNALTDLGDIVLVMDSDCPDSELAKIQKQCVHTSATRHGEYDFGSYKRAYIWATENLNLADYEYLYLVNDSVYGPFQDLEPYLTKMENLGHDAFGMVANPHHSHPHIQSWFVGLKPNVFTSTWFDKFMRDITKLESKGEITQLYEQGLSALVTANKLSWGCLYIAPGRSIYNKIKKFYCAGMPFIKKVAFTRNHGALGKQIKYILNRTSPDIRNCILSAARATYGTQHIDWLLTNNPIKILFRNIHHVIYKLFIEGI
;
A
#
# COMPACT_ATOMS: atom_id res chain seq x y z
N MET A 1 5.63 4.94 -27.78
CA MET A 1 5.04 5.96 -26.88
C MET A 1 5.13 5.42 -25.47
N LYS A 2 5.48 6.26 -24.48
CA LYS A 2 5.52 5.83 -23.08
C LYS A 2 4.09 5.68 -22.57
N THR A 3 3.78 4.57 -21.92
CA THR A 3 2.43 4.31 -21.36
C THR A 3 2.03 5.43 -20.41
N LYS A 4 0.84 6.01 -20.60
CA LYS A 4 0.36 7.10 -19.73
C LYS A 4 -0.39 6.55 -18.52
N ARG A 5 0.19 6.72 -17.34
CA ARG A 5 -0.35 6.26 -16.05
C ARG A 5 -0.62 7.45 -15.13
N LEU A 6 -1.71 7.38 -14.37
CA LEU A 6 -2.03 8.30 -13.29
C LEU A 6 -2.03 7.53 -11.97
N PHE A 7 -1.23 7.97 -10.99
CA PHE A 7 -1.20 7.41 -9.63
C PHE A 7 -1.93 8.34 -8.66
N LEU A 8 -3.06 7.86 -8.14
CA LEU A 8 -3.73 8.44 -6.98
C LEU A 8 -3.09 7.85 -5.73
N PHE A 9 -2.22 8.63 -5.10
CA PHE A 9 -1.38 8.17 -4.02
C PHE A 9 -1.96 8.61 -2.66
N ALA A 10 -2.26 7.63 -1.80
CA ALA A 10 -2.66 7.88 -0.42
C ALA A 10 -1.47 7.75 0.55
N GLY A 11 -1.19 8.81 1.30
CA GLY A 11 -0.13 8.81 2.32
C GLY A 11 -0.67 8.96 3.74
N TYR A 12 0.06 8.45 4.72
CA TYR A 12 -0.24 8.67 6.13
C TYR A 12 1.03 8.70 6.97
N ASN A 13 1.21 9.79 7.72
CA ASN A 13 2.22 9.87 8.75
C ASN A 13 1.65 10.52 10.01
N LYS A 14 1.69 9.79 11.13
CA LYS A 14 1.14 10.26 12.42
C LYS A 14 1.73 11.59 12.91
N ASN A 15 2.94 11.95 12.46
CA ASN A 15 3.65 13.16 12.85
C ASN A 15 3.59 14.23 11.74
N GLY A 16 2.86 13.99 10.64
CA GLY A 16 2.79 14.92 9.53
C GLY A 16 4.11 15.09 8.78
N CYS A 17 4.92 14.03 8.66
CA CYS A 17 6.20 14.09 7.94
C CYS A 17 6.18 13.30 6.63
N ILE A 18 6.94 13.77 5.65
CA ILE A 18 7.38 12.95 4.52
C ILE A 18 8.61 12.18 4.97
N ASP A 19 8.41 10.88 5.27
CA ASP A 19 9.49 10.00 5.68
C ASP A 19 10.29 9.45 4.48
N ALA A 20 11.49 8.96 4.76
CA ALA A 20 12.40 8.46 3.73
C ALA A 20 11.85 7.27 2.92
N ALA A 21 10.88 6.52 3.47
CA ALA A 21 10.25 5.43 2.74
C ALA A 21 9.17 5.93 1.77
N LEU A 22 8.40 6.95 2.17
CA LEU A 22 7.45 7.62 1.29
C LEU A 22 8.17 8.35 0.15
N GLU A 23 9.23 9.09 0.46
CA GLU A 23 10.04 9.78 -0.55
C GLU A 23 10.64 8.78 -1.57
N HIS A 24 11.20 7.67 -1.09
CA HIS A 24 11.68 6.58 -1.95
C HIS A 24 10.59 6.02 -2.87
N TYR A 25 9.39 5.79 -2.34
CA TYR A 25 8.28 5.24 -3.11
C TYR A 25 7.77 6.25 -4.17
N VAL A 26 7.61 7.53 -3.82
CA VAL A 26 7.21 8.57 -4.79
C VAL A 26 8.26 8.70 -5.90
N ASN A 27 9.54 8.76 -5.54
CA ASN A 27 10.63 8.84 -6.53
C ASN A 27 10.63 7.65 -7.50
N ALA A 28 10.30 6.44 -7.03
CA ALA A 28 10.21 5.26 -7.88
C ALA A 28 9.02 5.29 -8.87
N LEU A 29 8.05 6.19 -8.67
CA LEU A 29 6.89 6.36 -9.56
C LEU A 29 7.05 7.56 -10.52
N THR A 30 7.94 8.51 -10.24
CA THR A 30 8.10 9.77 -11.00
C THR A 30 8.26 9.54 -12.50
N ASP A 31 9.06 8.54 -12.88
CA ASP A 31 9.29 8.21 -14.29
C ASP A 31 8.26 7.22 -14.85
N LEU A 32 7.23 6.84 -14.11
CA LEU A 32 6.25 5.84 -14.54
C LEU A 32 4.89 6.43 -14.86
N GLY A 33 4.60 7.66 -14.40
CA GLY A 33 3.35 8.37 -14.66
C GLY A 33 3.18 9.61 -13.80
N ASP A 34 2.05 10.28 -13.97
CA ASP A 34 1.69 11.45 -13.17
C ASP A 34 1.23 11.02 -11.77
N ILE A 35 1.58 11.79 -10.74
CA ILE A 35 1.26 11.46 -9.34
C ILE A 35 0.43 12.57 -8.72
N VAL A 36 -0.75 12.20 -8.21
CA VAL A 36 -1.60 13.03 -7.35
C VAL A 36 -1.54 12.44 -5.95
N LEU A 37 -0.79 13.07 -5.06
CA LEU A 37 -0.59 12.58 -3.70
C LEU A 37 -1.44 13.35 -2.69
N VAL A 38 -2.22 12.61 -1.90
CA VAL A 38 -3.03 13.17 -0.82
C VAL A 38 -2.76 12.43 0.48
N MET A 39 -2.43 13.17 1.54
CA MET A 39 -2.17 12.60 2.85
C MET A 39 -3.31 12.83 3.84
N ASP A 40 -3.71 11.76 4.56
CA ASP A 40 -4.56 11.87 5.76
C ASP A 40 -3.70 12.29 6.96
N SER A 41 -3.06 13.45 6.89
CA SER A 41 -2.09 13.92 7.88
C SER A 41 -2.03 15.44 7.90
N ASP A 42 -1.76 16.02 9.06
CA ASP A 42 -1.45 17.45 9.19
C ASP A 42 0.03 17.67 8.84
N CYS A 43 0.36 17.51 7.55
CA CYS A 43 1.71 17.64 7.01
C CYS A 43 1.93 19.08 6.53
N PRO A 44 2.92 19.81 7.05
CA PRO A 44 3.17 21.19 6.64
C PRO A 44 3.77 21.24 5.22
N ASP A 45 3.59 22.38 4.54
CA ASP A 45 4.11 22.60 3.18
C ASP A 45 5.62 22.37 3.06
N SER A 46 6.39 22.66 4.11
CA SER A 46 7.84 22.40 4.16
C SER A 46 8.18 20.91 4.04
N GLU A 47 7.32 20.03 4.54
CA GLU A 47 7.47 18.59 4.39
C GLU A 47 7.02 18.14 3.00
N LEU A 48 5.87 18.62 2.51
CA LEU A 48 5.38 18.32 1.16
C LEU A 48 6.38 18.75 0.07
N ALA A 49 7.09 19.86 0.27
CA ALA A 49 8.10 20.38 -0.65
C ALA A 49 9.21 19.36 -1.00
N LYS A 50 9.43 18.35 -0.15
CA LYS A 50 10.42 17.27 -0.41
C LYS A 50 10.04 16.41 -1.63
N ILE A 51 8.74 16.26 -1.91
CA ILE A 51 8.21 15.40 -2.98
C ILE A 51 7.35 16.16 -4.00
N GLN A 52 7.11 17.46 -3.79
CA GLN A 52 6.22 18.26 -4.63
C GLN A 52 6.68 18.30 -6.10
N LYS A 53 7.98 18.26 -6.38
CA LYS A 53 8.51 18.31 -7.76
C LYS A 53 8.25 17.02 -8.55
N GLN A 54 7.98 15.92 -7.85
CA GLN A 54 7.71 14.60 -8.42
C GLN A 54 6.21 14.40 -8.69
N CYS A 55 5.36 15.27 -8.17
CA CYS A 55 3.91 15.13 -8.25
C CYS A 55 3.30 16.28 -9.05
N VAL A 56 2.23 15.99 -9.79
CA VAL A 56 1.42 17.04 -10.42
C VAL A 56 0.56 17.77 -9.39
N HIS A 57 0.29 17.11 -8.26
CA HIS A 57 -0.38 17.68 -7.11
C HIS A 57 0.02 16.98 -5.81
N THR A 58 0.19 17.77 -4.75
CA THR A 58 0.32 17.28 -3.38
C THR A 58 -0.61 18.06 -2.47
N SER A 59 -1.34 17.38 -1.60
CA SER A 59 -2.06 18.01 -0.49
C SER A 59 -2.04 17.13 0.75
N ALA A 60 -2.14 17.76 1.91
CA ALA A 60 -2.19 17.06 3.19
C ALA A 60 -3.11 17.79 4.15
N THR A 61 -4.14 17.09 4.60
CA THR A 61 -5.05 17.58 5.63
C THR A 61 -5.64 16.37 6.31
N ARG A 62 -5.69 16.37 7.65
CA ARG A 62 -6.33 15.28 8.35
C ARG A 62 -7.82 15.23 8.05
N HIS A 63 -8.27 14.13 7.44
CA HIS A 63 -9.68 13.92 7.10
C HIS A 63 -10.28 12.68 7.78
N GLY A 64 -9.47 11.72 8.22
CA GLY A 64 -9.93 10.56 9.01
C GLY A 64 -10.77 9.54 8.22
N GLU A 65 -10.73 9.60 6.90
CA GLU A 65 -11.38 8.65 5.97
C GLU A 65 -10.38 7.60 5.45
N TYR A 66 -9.18 7.52 6.05
CA TYR A 66 -8.10 6.61 5.69
C TYR A 66 -7.73 6.68 4.20
N ASP A 67 -7.06 5.66 3.68
CA ASP A 67 -6.53 5.62 2.31
C ASP A 67 -7.60 5.92 1.25
N PHE A 68 -8.83 5.42 1.43
CA PHE A 68 -9.93 5.69 0.50
C PHE A 68 -10.36 7.15 0.49
N GLY A 69 -10.29 7.85 1.63
CA GLY A 69 -10.49 9.29 1.68
C GLY A 69 -9.44 10.09 0.91
N SER A 70 -8.18 9.64 0.95
CA SER A 70 -7.12 10.22 0.14
C SER A 70 -7.35 9.94 -1.34
N TYR A 71 -7.72 8.71 -1.71
CA TYR A 71 -8.06 8.37 -3.08
C TYR A 71 -9.23 9.20 -3.61
N LYS A 72 -10.28 9.42 -2.81
CA LYS A 72 -11.41 10.30 -3.14
C LYS A 72 -10.94 11.71 -3.50
N ARG A 73 -10.15 12.34 -2.62
CA ARG A 73 -9.66 13.71 -2.82
C ARG A 73 -8.73 13.81 -4.04
N ALA A 74 -7.83 12.83 -4.19
CA ALA A 74 -6.96 12.73 -5.35
C ALA A 74 -7.76 12.57 -6.65
N TYR A 75 -8.80 11.73 -6.64
CA TYR A 75 -9.69 11.52 -7.78
C TYR A 75 -10.46 12.78 -8.13
N ILE A 76 -11.08 13.45 -7.16
CA ILE A 76 -11.80 14.71 -7.37
C ILE A 76 -10.87 15.75 -8.01
N TRP A 77 -9.69 15.96 -7.42
CA TRP A 77 -8.71 16.89 -7.97
C TRP A 77 -8.33 16.50 -9.40
N ALA A 78 -8.06 15.22 -9.67
CA ALA A 78 -7.70 14.74 -11.00
C ALA A 78 -8.84 14.96 -12.02
N THR A 79 -10.11 14.71 -11.66
CA THR A 79 -11.25 14.95 -12.55
C THR A 79 -11.46 16.43 -12.87
N GLU A 80 -11.05 17.33 -11.98
CA GLU A 80 -11.24 18.78 -12.12
C GLU A 80 -10.07 19.44 -12.86
N ASN A 81 -8.87 18.84 -12.82
CA ASN A 81 -7.64 19.48 -13.29
C ASN A 81 -6.94 18.73 -14.44
N LEU A 82 -7.31 17.47 -14.71
CA LEU A 82 -6.72 16.64 -15.75
C LEU A 82 -7.79 16.10 -16.71
N ASN A 83 -7.38 15.78 -17.94
CA ASN A 83 -8.21 15.02 -18.85
C ASN A 83 -7.98 13.51 -18.63
N LEU A 84 -8.87 12.85 -17.89
CA LEU A 84 -8.71 11.42 -17.59
C LEU A 84 -8.69 10.53 -18.85
N ALA A 85 -9.23 10.99 -19.98
CA ALA A 85 -9.18 10.25 -21.24
C ALA A 85 -7.77 10.15 -21.84
N ASP A 86 -6.81 10.95 -21.37
CA ASP A 86 -5.42 10.90 -21.82
C ASP A 86 -4.63 9.74 -21.19
N TYR A 87 -5.17 9.09 -20.15
CA TYR A 87 -4.50 8.03 -19.41
C TYR A 87 -4.97 6.65 -19.86
N GLU A 88 -4.04 5.71 -19.95
CA GLU A 88 -4.33 4.30 -20.22
C GLU A 88 -4.64 3.53 -18.93
N TYR A 89 -4.08 3.98 -17.81
CA TYR A 89 -4.26 3.34 -16.51
C TYR A 89 -4.36 4.37 -15.39
N LEU A 90 -5.30 4.14 -14.47
CA LEU A 90 -5.40 4.85 -13.20
C LEU A 90 -5.06 3.87 -12.07
N TYR A 91 -4.12 4.24 -11.22
CA TYR A 91 -3.64 3.44 -10.10
C TYR A 91 -4.07 4.05 -8.77
N LEU A 92 -4.59 3.22 -7.87
CA LEU A 92 -4.74 3.51 -6.45
C LEU A 92 -3.56 2.87 -5.71
N VAL A 93 -2.70 3.68 -5.11
CA VAL A 93 -1.49 3.20 -4.41
C VAL A 93 -1.37 3.89 -3.04
N ASN A 94 -0.91 3.17 -2.02
CA ASN A 94 -0.71 3.79 -0.72
C ASN A 94 0.57 3.38 -0.01
N ASP A 95 0.96 4.18 0.98
CA ASP A 95 2.20 4.03 1.74
C ASP A 95 2.13 3.01 2.89
N SER A 96 1.12 2.13 2.94
CA SER A 96 1.04 1.08 3.97
C SER A 96 2.06 -0.06 3.78
N VAL A 97 2.99 0.12 2.85
CA VAL A 97 4.09 -0.80 2.48
C VAL A 97 5.46 -0.14 2.60
N TYR A 98 6.49 -0.96 2.80
CA TYR A 98 7.87 -0.62 2.53
C TYR A 98 8.29 -1.21 1.17
N GLY A 99 9.05 -0.44 0.42
CA GLY A 99 9.47 -0.72 -0.94
C GLY A 99 9.31 0.54 -1.81
N PRO A 100 9.45 0.42 -3.14
CA PRO A 100 9.72 -0.82 -3.84
C PRO A 100 11.17 -1.30 -3.64
N PHE A 101 11.40 -2.60 -3.62
CA PHE A 101 12.74 -3.21 -3.51
C PHE A 101 13.43 -3.41 -4.87
N GLN A 102 12.67 -3.28 -5.96
CA GLN A 102 13.10 -3.41 -7.35
C GLN A 102 12.42 -2.33 -8.19
N ASP A 103 12.86 -2.16 -9.43
CA ASP A 103 12.15 -1.33 -10.41
C ASP A 103 10.69 -1.77 -10.56
N LEU A 104 9.76 -0.80 -10.60
CA LEU A 104 8.33 -1.04 -10.68
C LEU A 104 7.82 -1.21 -12.10
N GLU A 105 8.49 -0.66 -13.12
CA GLU A 105 8.01 -0.74 -14.52
C GLU A 105 7.70 -2.18 -14.97
N PRO A 106 8.54 -3.19 -14.66
CA PRO A 106 8.24 -4.58 -15.02
C PRO A 106 7.00 -5.14 -14.31
N TYR A 107 6.67 -4.67 -13.11
CA TYR A 107 5.48 -5.12 -12.36
C TYR A 107 4.22 -4.46 -12.89
N LEU A 108 4.26 -3.16 -13.17
CA LEU A 108 3.17 -2.44 -13.83
C LEU A 108 2.83 -3.09 -15.16
N THR A 109 3.85 -3.31 -16.01
CA THR A 109 3.68 -3.94 -17.32
C THR A 109 3.08 -5.34 -17.21
N LYS A 110 3.52 -6.15 -16.25
CA LYS A 110 2.92 -7.48 -16.01
C LYS A 110 1.46 -7.39 -15.58
N MET A 111 1.12 -6.48 -14.69
CA MET A 111 -0.26 -6.27 -14.22
C MET A 111 -1.18 -5.81 -15.36
N GLU A 112 -0.74 -4.85 -16.15
CA GLU A 112 -1.46 -4.29 -17.30
C GLU A 112 -1.76 -5.36 -18.36
N ASN A 113 -0.82 -6.30 -18.53
CA ASN A 113 -0.92 -7.43 -19.45
C ASN A 113 -1.67 -8.66 -18.89
N LEU A 114 -2.25 -8.60 -17.69
CA LEU A 114 -3.07 -9.70 -17.15
C LEU A 114 -4.36 -9.94 -17.94
N GLY A 115 -4.75 -9.02 -18.84
CA GLY A 115 -5.96 -9.15 -19.65
C GLY A 115 -7.25 -8.82 -18.90
N HIS A 116 -7.16 -8.20 -17.72
CA HIS A 116 -8.30 -7.79 -16.90
C HIS A 116 -8.59 -6.29 -16.97
N ASP A 117 -9.79 -5.88 -16.54
CA ASP A 117 -10.27 -4.49 -16.53
C ASP A 117 -9.84 -3.73 -15.26
N ALA A 118 -9.81 -4.44 -14.14
CA ALA A 118 -9.13 -4.03 -12.93
C ALA A 118 -8.06 -5.06 -12.57
N PHE A 119 -6.99 -4.62 -11.94
CA PHE A 119 -5.91 -5.52 -11.55
C PHE A 119 -5.20 -5.00 -10.31
N GLY A 120 -4.35 -5.83 -9.70
CA GLY A 120 -3.57 -5.36 -8.57
C GLY A 120 -2.39 -6.25 -8.23
N MET A 121 -1.65 -5.80 -7.24
CA MET A 121 -0.48 -6.55 -6.79
C MET A 121 -0.90 -7.85 -6.10
N VAL A 122 -1.88 -7.79 -5.20
CA VAL A 122 -2.27 -8.93 -4.35
C VAL A 122 -3.78 -9.09 -4.31
N ALA A 123 -4.26 -10.32 -4.57
CA ALA A 123 -5.62 -10.74 -4.30
C ALA A 123 -5.73 -11.41 -2.93
N ASN A 124 -6.83 -11.13 -2.22
CA ASN A 124 -7.29 -11.93 -1.10
C ASN A 124 -8.38 -12.90 -1.60
N PRO A 125 -8.11 -14.22 -1.65
CA PRO A 125 -9.04 -15.23 -2.14
C PRO A 125 -10.08 -15.60 -1.06
N HIS A 126 -10.72 -14.62 -0.43
CA HIS A 126 -11.75 -14.87 0.58
C HIS A 126 -12.93 -15.64 -0.05
N HIS A 127 -13.42 -16.68 0.62
CA HIS A 127 -14.39 -17.62 0.03
C HIS A 127 -15.68 -16.95 -0.47
N SER A 128 -16.21 -15.98 0.28
CA SER A 128 -17.43 -15.25 -0.09
C SER A 128 -17.19 -13.95 -0.85
N HIS A 129 -16.00 -13.36 -0.70
CA HIS A 129 -15.74 -12.00 -1.15
C HIS A 129 -14.30 -11.89 -1.67
N PRO A 130 -13.94 -12.62 -2.74
CA PRO A 130 -12.61 -12.50 -3.32
C PRO A 130 -12.41 -11.05 -3.80
N HIS A 131 -11.25 -10.46 -3.50
CA HIS A 131 -10.99 -9.05 -3.81
C HIS A 131 -9.52 -8.76 -4.05
N ILE A 132 -9.25 -7.66 -4.76
CA ILE A 132 -7.95 -7.03 -4.84
C ILE A 132 -7.70 -6.26 -3.54
N GLN A 133 -6.49 -6.33 -2.97
CA GLN A 133 -6.10 -5.49 -1.84
C GLN A 133 -5.86 -4.04 -2.28
N SER A 134 -6.42 -3.06 -1.58
CA SER A 134 -6.55 -1.68 -2.08
C SER A 134 -5.29 -0.82 -1.98
N TRP A 135 -4.15 -1.40 -1.60
CA TRP A 135 -2.88 -0.69 -1.46
C TRP A 135 -2.07 -0.60 -2.76
N PHE A 136 -2.45 -1.38 -3.78
CA PHE A 136 -1.89 -1.30 -5.13
C PHE A 136 -2.86 -1.91 -6.15
N VAL A 137 -3.73 -1.06 -6.71
CA VAL A 137 -4.76 -1.40 -7.69
C VAL A 137 -4.53 -0.58 -8.95
N GLY A 138 -4.64 -1.19 -10.12
CA GLY A 138 -4.69 -0.49 -11.40
C GLY A 138 -6.03 -0.75 -12.09
N LEU A 139 -6.51 0.25 -12.80
CA LEU A 139 -7.82 0.28 -13.44
C LEU A 139 -7.65 0.72 -14.89
N LYS A 140 -8.36 0.07 -15.81
CA LYS A 140 -8.44 0.46 -17.23
C LYS A 140 -9.53 1.51 -17.46
N PRO A 141 -9.54 2.20 -18.63
CA PRO A 141 -10.45 3.32 -18.87
C PRO A 141 -11.92 2.93 -18.73
N ASN A 142 -12.32 1.74 -19.18
CA ASN A 142 -13.68 1.22 -19.02
C ASN A 142 -14.14 1.09 -17.55
N VAL A 143 -13.21 1.09 -16.60
CA VAL A 143 -13.51 1.19 -15.16
C VAL A 143 -13.47 2.64 -14.71
N PHE A 144 -12.33 3.33 -14.81
CA PHE A 144 -12.15 4.60 -14.11
C PHE A 144 -12.86 5.81 -14.75
N THR A 145 -13.34 5.69 -15.99
CA THR A 145 -14.18 6.71 -16.64
C THR A 145 -15.68 6.39 -16.56
N SER A 146 -16.05 5.28 -15.92
CA SER A 146 -17.44 4.87 -15.77
C SER A 146 -18.18 5.71 -14.73
N THR A 147 -19.49 5.89 -14.93
CA THR A 147 -20.36 6.61 -14.00
C THR A 147 -20.47 5.93 -12.64
N TRP A 148 -20.43 4.59 -12.60
CA TRP A 148 -20.49 3.84 -11.34
C TRP A 148 -19.20 4.02 -10.52
N PHE A 149 -18.04 4.13 -11.18
CA PHE A 149 -16.78 4.37 -10.48
C PHE A 149 -16.69 5.80 -9.95
N ASP A 150 -17.09 6.79 -10.75
CA ASP A 150 -17.19 8.18 -10.28
C ASP A 150 -18.08 8.28 -9.04
N LYS A 151 -19.27 7.66 -9.09
CA LYS A 151 -20.16 7.57 -7.93
C LYS A 151 -19.49 6.90 -6.73
N PHE A 152 -18.85 5.75 -6.92
CA PHE A 152 -18.14 5.04 -5.85
C PHE A 152 -17.10 5.93 -5.18
N MET A 153 -16.27 6.63 -5.96
CA MET A 153 -15.23 7.51 -5.44
C MET A 153 -15.79 8.70 -4.67
N ARG A 154 -16.87 9.32 -5.17
CA ARG A 154 -17.50 10.49 -4.54
C ARG A 154 -18.27 10.13 -3.26
N ASP A 155 -18.83 8.92 -3.20
CA ASP A 155 -19.61 8.42 -2.07
C ASP A 155 -18.76 7.88 -0.90
N ILE A 156 -17.44 7.82 -1.03
CA ILE A 156 -16.55 7.48 0.09
C ILE A 156 -16.78 8.48 1.23
N THR A 157 -16.98 7.95 2.43
CA THR A 157 -17.30 8.69 3.65
C THR A 157 -16.52 8.11 4.82
N LYS A 158 -16.50 8.83 5.94
CA LYS A 158 -15.86 8.35 7.16
C LYS A 158 -16.65 7.18 7.75
N LEU A 159 -15.97 6.08 8.00
CA LEU A 159 -16.50 4.90 8.70
C LEU A 159 -15.79 4.73 10.04
N GLU A 160 -16.49 4.17 11.03
CA GLU A 160 -15.97 4.05 12.40
C GLU A 160 -14.97 2.91 12.56
N SER A 161 -15.13 1.81 11.81
CA SER A 161 -14.22 0.66 11.93
C SER A 161 -13.40 0.38 10.66
N LYS A 162 -12.15 -0.05 10.86
CA LYS A 162 -11.29 -0.54 9.76
C LYS A 162 -11.89 -1.75 9.03
N GLY A 163 -12.68 -2.57 9.73
CA GLY A 163 -13.36 -3.71 9.13
C GLY A 163 -14.39 -3.27 8.08
N GLU A 164 -15.18 -2.25 8.39
CA GLU A 164 -16.15 -1.68 7.47
C GLU A 164 -15.49 -1.03 6.26
N ILE A 165 -14.33 -0.38 6.43
CA ILE A 165 -13.55 0.16 5.30
C ILE A 165 -13.12 -0.96 4.36
N THR A 166 -12.58 -2.06 4.89
CA THR A 166 -12.21 -3.21 4.05
C THR A 166 -13.43 -3.83 3.37
N GLN A 167 -14.56 -3.94 4.06
CA GLN A 167 -15.77 -4.53 3.49
C GLN A 167 -16.42 -3.63 2.44
N LEU A 168 -16.60 -2.35 2.73
CA LEU A 168 -17.35 -1.44 1.87
C LEU A 168 -16.50 -0.97 0.69
N TYR A 169 -15.21 -0.74 0.89
CA TYR A 169 -14.38 -0.12 -0.14
C TYR A 169 -13.43 -1.12 -0.82
N GLU A 170 -12.65 -1.90 -0.07
CA GLU A 170 -11.71 -2.85 -0.69
C GLU A 170 -12.45 -4.02 -1.36
N GLN A 171 -13.35 -4.69 -0.62
CA GLN A 171 -14.21 -5.73 -1.17
C GLN A 171 -15.27 -5.14 -2.12
N GLY A 172 -15.85 -3.99 -1.76
CA GLY A 172 -16.87 -3.33 -2.58
C GLY A 172 -16.39 -2.91 -3.96
N LEU A 173 -15.14 -2.40 -4.10
CA LEU A 173 -14.58 -2.06 -5.41
C LEU A 173 -14.51 -3.30 -6.32
N SER A 174 -13.98 -4.42 -5.81
CA SER A 174 -13.86 -5.66 -6.59
C SER A 174 -15.25 -6.23 -6.93
N ALA A 175 -16.19 -6.14 -6.00
CA ALA A 175 -17.58 -6.54 -6.23
C ALA A 175 -18.27 -5.68 -7.30
N LEU A 176 -18.05 -4.36 -7.29
CA LEU A 176 -18.61 -3.44 -8.30
C LEU A 176 -18.05 -3.70 -9.69
N VAL A 177 -16.75 -4.01 -9.82
CA VAL A 177 -16.16 -4.42 -11.09
C VAL A 177 -16.90 -5.66 -11.63
N THR A 178 -17.06 -6.70 -10.80
CA THR A 178 -17.78 -7.91 -11.21
C THR A 178 -19.26 -7.66 -11.50
N ALA A 179 -19.95 -6.84 -10.70
CA ALA A 179 -21.36 -6.50 -10.90
C ALA A 179 -21.61 -5.76 -12.23
N ASN A 180 -20.62 -5.01 -12.71
CA ASN A 180 -20.64 -4.36 -14.02
C ASN A 180 -20.14 -5.26 -15.16
N LYS A 181 -20.05 -6.58 -14.93
CA LYS A 181 -19.60 -7.59 -15.91
C LYS A 181 -18.16 -7.38 -16.40
N LEU A 182 -17.34 -6.73 -15.59
CA LEU A 182 -15.92 -6.55 -15.82
C LEU A 182 -15.11 -7.56 -14.99
N SER A 183 -13.90 -7.84 -15.43
CA SER A 183 -13.02 -8.84 -14.84
C SER A 183 -11.88 -8.22 -14.05
N TRP A 184 -11.35 -8.97 -13.09
CA TRP A 184 -10.18 -8.55 -12.34
C TRP A 184 -9.21 -9.68 -12.02
N GLY A 185 -7.93 -9.35 -11.82
CA GLY A 185 -6.88 -10.32 -11.47
C GLY A 185 -5.66 -9.69 -10.78
N CYS A 186 -4.75 -10.50 -10.26
CA CYS A 186 -3.58 -10.02 -9.52
C CYS A 186 -2.32 -10.84 -9.78
N LEU A 187 -1.14 -10.25 -9.54
CA LEU A 187 0.14 -10.97 -9.64
C LEU A 187 0.35 -12.01 -8.54
N TYR A 188 -0.16 -11.71 -7.33
CA TYR A 188 0.03 -12.55 -6.15
C TYR A 188 -1.30 -12.86 -5.47
N ILE A 189 -1.35 -13.98 -4.76
CA ILE A 189 -2.51 -14.41 -3.96
C ILE A 189 -2.07 -14.56 -2.51
N ALA A 190 -2.75 -13.87 -1.60
CA ALA A 190 -2.46 -13.89 -0.17
C ALA A 190 -3.73 -14.15 0.66
N PRO A 191 -4.02 -15.42 1.01
CA PRO A 191 -5.17 -15.76 1.85
C PRO A 191 -5.07 -15.17 3.25
N GLY A 192 -6.16 -14.58 3.73
CA GLY A 192 -6.30 -14.05 5.08
C GLY A 192 -5.16 -13.11 5.46
N ARG A 193 -4.51 -13.37 6.60
CA ARG A 193 -3.41 -12.54 7.12
C ARG A 193 -2.02 -12.90 6.55
N SER A 194 -1.95 -13.74 5.51
CA SER A 194 -0.67 -14.23 4.99
C SER A 194 0.22 -13.13 4.43
N ILE A 195 -0.35 -12.09 3.80
CA ILE A 195 0.40 -10.93 3.29
C ILE A 195 1.23 -10.25 4.40
N TYR A 196 0.73 -10.29 5.63
CA TYR A 196 1.40 -9.70 6.79
C TYR A 196 2.34 -10.67 7.50
N ASN A 197 2.02 -11.96 7.51
CA ASN A 197 2.70 -12.95 8.35
C ASN A 197 3.76 -13.77 7.59
N LYS A 198 3.68 -13.83 6.26
CA LYS A 198 4.56 -14.61 5.38
C LYS A 198 5.40 -13.70 4.47
N ILE A 199 5.83 -12.54 4.97
CA ILE A 199 6.54 -11.52 4.17
C ILE A 199 7.79 -12.07 3.46
N LYS A 200 8.54 -12.99 4.08
CA LYS A 200 9.71 -13.62 3.44
C LYS A 200 9.29 -14.45 2.22
N LYS A 201 8.15 -15.17 2.30
CA LYS A 201 7.64 -15.98 1.19
C LYS A 201 7.35 -15.08 -0.02
N PHE A 202 6.63 -13.98 0.18
CA PHE A 202 6.28 -13.07 -0.92
C PHE A 202 7.50 -12.34 -1.48
N TYR A 203 8.43 -11.92 -0.61
CA TYR A 203 9.71 -11.34 -1.07
C TYR A 203 10.50 -12.33 -1.95
N CYS A 204 10.62 -13.59 -1.52
CA CYS A 204 11.29 -14.63 -2.31
C CYS A 204 10.54 -14.97 -3.61
N ALA A 205 9.22 -14.73 -3.67
CA ALA A 205 8.42 -14.83 -4.89
C ALA A 205 8.54 -13.58 -5.79
N GLY A 206 9.41 -12.64 -5.44
CA GLY A 206 9.68 -11.43 -6.21
C GLY A 206 8.73 -10.27 -5.94
N MET A 207 7.89 -10.32 -4.90
CA MET A 207 7.00 -9.19 -4.58
C MET A 207 7.82 -7.96 -4.17
N PRO A 208 7.60 -6.77 -4.78
CA PRO A 208 8.48 -5.62 -4.60
C PRO A 208 8.24 -4.85 -3.32
N PHE A 209 7.32 -5.30 -2.46
CA PHE A 209 6.91 -4.62 -1.25
C PHE A 209 6.79 -5.58 -0.06
N ILE A 210 6.79 -5.04 1.15
CA ILE A 210 6.25 -5.70 2.35
C ILE A 210 5.34 -4.75 3.12
N LYS A 211 4.30 -5.26 3.79
CA LYS A 211 3.41 -4.41 4.60
C LYS A 211 4.14 -3.84 5.82
N LYS A 212 4.02 -2.52 6.05
CA LYS A 212 4.62 -1.82 7.22
C LYS A 212 4.20 -2.47 8.54
N VAL A 213 2.93 -2.89 8.65
CA VAL A 213 2.37 -3.53 9.85
C VAL A 213 3.12 -4.80 10.27
N ALA A 214 3.86 -5.47 9.36
CA ALA A 214 4.66 -6.64 9.75
C ALA A 214 5.70 -6.33 10.85
N PHE A 215 6.11 -5.07 11.01
CA PHE A 215 7.08 -4.62 12.03
C PHE A 215 6.52 -4.59 13.45
N THR A 216 5.20 -4.67 13.62
CA THR A 216 4.53 -4.67 14.94
C THR A 216 3.72 -5.93 15.20
N ARG A 217 3.61 -6.83 14.21
CA ARG A 217 2.80 -8.05 14.32
C ARG A 217 3.47 -9.16 15.10
N ASN A 218 2.62 -10.07 15.59
CA ASN A 218 2.99 -11.32 16.23
C ASN A 218 4.05 -11.12 17.33
N HIS A 219 3.94 -10.02 18.09
CA HIS A 219 4.88 -9.64 19.15
C HIS A 219 6.35 -9.73 18.72
N GLY A 220 6.66 -9.33 17.48
CA GLY A 220 8.02 -9.31 16.93
C GLY A 220 8.54 -10.66 16.43
N ALA A 221 7.74 -11.72 16.39
CA ALA A 221 8.13 -13.03 15.84
C ALA A 221 8.54 -12.95 14.36
N LEU A 222 8.08 -11.93 13.63
CA LEU A 222 8.46 -11.69 12.24
C LEU A 222 9.86 -11.09 12.06
N GLY A 223 10.56 -10.72 13.14
CA GLY A 223 11.86 -10.04 13.07
C GLY A 223 12.92 -10.78 12.24
N LYS A 224 12.95 -12.13 12.29
CA LYS A 224 13.85 -12.94 11.42
C LYS A 224 13.53 -12.79 9.94
N GLN A 225 12.25 -12.71 9.57
CA GLN A 225 11.83 -12.51 8.19
C GLN A 225 12.17 -11.10 7.70
N ILE A 226 11.89 -10.08 8.53
CA ILE A 226 12.23 -8.68 8.22
C ILE A 226 13.73 -8.54 8.01
N LYS A 227 14.54 -9.05 8.94
CA LYS A 227 16.00 -9.02 8.84
C LYS A 227 16.51 -9.73 7.59
N TYR A 228 15.93 -10.88 7.24
CA TYR A 228 16.31 -11.61 6.03
C TYR A 228 16.14 -10.74 4.77
N ILE A 229 15.04 -10.00 4.69
CA ILE A 229 14.70 -9.10 3.57
C ILE A 229 15.65 -7.91 3.56
N LEU A 230 15.77 -7.19 4.68
CA LEU A 230 16.62 -6.00 4.79
C LEU A 230 18.09 -6.31 4.46
N ASN A 231 18.61 -7.49 4.82
CA ASN A 231 19.97 -7.90 4.48
C ASN A 231 20.18 -8.20 2.98
N ARG A 232 19.11 -8.28 2.19
CA ARG A 232 19.13 -8.59 0.74
C ARG A 232 18.62 -7.44 -0.12
N THR A 233 18.16 -6.35 0.49
CA THR A 233 17.84 -5.11 -0.20
C THR A 233 19.11 -4.25 -0.32
N SER A 234 19.17 -3.36 -1.30
CA SER A 234 20.28 -2.40 -1.43
C SER A 234 20.45 -1.57 -0.14
N PRO A 235 21.68 -1.12 0.17
CA PRO A 235 21.94 -0.31 1.36
C PRO A 235 21.04 0.93 1.47
N ASP A 236 20.77 1.61 0.37
CA ASP A 236 19.98 2.84 0.35
C ASP A 236 18.52 2.58 0.73
N ILE A 237 17.87 1.63 0.07
CA ILE A 237 16.48 1.25 0.38
C ILE A 237 16.38 0.74 1.81
N ARG A 238 17.35 -0.06 2.26
CA ARG A 238 17.42 -0.53 3.65
C ARG A 238 17.48 0.64 4.63
N ASN A 239 18.30 1.65 4.35
CA ASN A 239 18.46 2.83 5.21
C ASN A 239 17.18 3.67 5.24
N CYS A 240 16.52 3.88 4.09
CA CYS A 240 15.22 4.55 4.02
C CYS A 240 14.17 3.86 4.90
N ILE A 241 14.05 2.53 4.77
CA ILE A 241 13.11 1.73 5.55
C ILE A 241 13.43 1.79 7.04
N LEU A 242 14.70 1.64 7.43
CA LEU A 242 15.11 1.69 8.83
C LEU A 242 14.89 3.07 9.44
N SER A 243 15.16 4.15 8.70
CA SER A 243 14.90 5.52 9.12
C SER A 243 13.40 5.73 9.39
N ALA A 244 12.55 5.41 8.41
CA ALA A 244 11.10 5.53 8.54
C ALA A 244 10.52 4.64 9.66
N ALA A 245 11.01 3.39 9.78
CA ALA A 245 10.57 2.45 10.79
C ALA A 245 10.96 2.91 12.21
N ARG A 246 12.17 3.45 12.40
CA ARG A 246 12.61 3.98 13.69
C ARG A 246 11.84 5.24 14.08
N ALA A 247 11.55 6.13 13.13
CA ALA A 247 10.70 7.30 13.38
C ALA A 247 9.27 6.90 13.76
N THR A 248 8.73 5.84 13.14
CA THR A 248 7.34 5.40 13.37
C THR A 248 7.18 4.58 14.66
N TYR A 249 8.06 3.61 14.88
CA TYR A 249 7.93 2.59 15.92
C TYR A 249 8.92 2.75 17.09
N GLY A 250 9.90 3.65 16.96
CA GLY A 250 10.94 3.89 17.95
C GLY A 250 12.20 3.06 17.71
N THR A 251 13.36 3.67 17.92
CA THR A 251 14.69 3.03 17.70
C THR A 251 14.87 1.78 18.54
N GLN A 252 14.51 1.83 19.83
CA GLN A 252 14.66 0.69 20.74
C GLN A 252 13.84 -0.53 20.29
N HIS A 253 12.61 -0.31 19.81
CA HIS A 253 11.76 -1.38 19.27
C HIS A 253 12.39 -2.02 18.04
N ILE A 254 12.87 -1.21 17.09
CA ILE A 254 13.48 -1.70 15.85
C ILE A 254 14.76 -2.49 16.14
N ASP A 255 15.63 -2.00 17.03
CA ASP A 255 16.87 -2.69 17.37
C ASP A 255 16.58 -4.02 18.10
N TRP A 256 15.56 -4.05 18.96
CA TRP A 256 15.06 -5.28 19.58
C TRP A 256 14.47 -6.25 18.53
N LEU A 257 13.68 -5.76 17.58
CA LEU A 257 13.06 -6.54 16.52
C LEU A 257 14.09 -7.16 15.57
N LEU A 258 15.20 -6.46 15.31
CA LEU A 258 16.25 -6.88 14.38
C LEU A 258 17.47 -7.50 15.06
N THR A 259 17.38 -7.83 16.35
CA THR A 259 18.48 -8.43 17.10
C THR A 259 19.00 -9.75 16.50
N ASN A 260 20.30 -10.00 16.64
CA ASN A 260 20.94 -11.31 16.34
C ASN A 260 20.98 -12.24 17.56
N ASN A 261 20.60 -11.76 18.75
CA ASN A 261 20.73 -12.55 19.97
C ASN A 261 19.73 -13.74 19.96
N PRO A 262 20.20 -15.00 19.98
CA PRO A 262 19.34 -16.18 19.84
C PRO A 262 18.32 -16.31 20.99
N ILE A 263 18.68 -15.90 22.20
CA ILE A 263 17.80 -15.91 23.38
C ILE A 263 16.65 -14.92 23.20
N LYS A 264 16.97 -13.67 22.80
CA LYS A 264 15.92 -12.66 22.53
C LYS A 264 15.00 -13.10 21.39
N ILE A 265 15.54 -13.76 20.37
CA ILE A 265 14.74 -14.29 19.27
C ILE A 265 13.81 -15.41 19.76
N LEU A 266 14.32 -16.34 20.57
CA LEU A 266 13.53 -17.43 21.16
C LEU A 266 12.39 -16.87 22.02
N PHE A 267 12.68 -15.89 22.88
CA PHE A 267 11.69 -15.25 23.74
C PHE A 267 10.52 -14.65 22.96
N ARG A 268 10.76 -13.95 21.86
CA ARG A 268 9.69 -13.38 21.01
C ARG A 268 8.76 -14.43 20.42
N ASN A 269 9.34 -15.55 19.97
CA ASN A 269 8.57 -16.64 19.40
C ASN A 269 7.74 -17.33 20.48
N ILE A 270 8.31 -17.58 21.66
CA ILE A 270 7.58 -18.14 22.81
C ILE A 270 6.45 -17.21 23.22
N HIS A 271 6.73 -15.91 23.39
CA HIS A 271 5.73 -14.91 23.77
C HIS A 271 4.57 -14.87 22.77
N HIS A 272 4.85 -14.92 21.47
CA HIS A 272 3.79 -15.01 20.46
C HIS A 272 2.96 -16.29 20.57
N VAL A 273 3.60 -17.44 20.78
CA VAL A 273 2.89 -18.73 20.93
C VAL A 273 2.02 -18.72 22.19
N ILE A 274 2.53 -18.24 23.32
CA ILE A 274 1.78 -18.10 24.57
C ILE A 274 0.58 -17.17 24.36
N TYR A 275 0.79 -15.97 23.79
CA TYR A 275 -0.29 -15.03 23.52
C TYR A 275 -1.38 -15.65 22.63
N LYS A 276 -0.98 -16.37 21.58
CA LYS A 276 -1.92 -17.03 20.69
C LYS A 276 -2.72 -18.12 21.41
N LEU A 277 -2.06 -18.96 22.21
CA LEU A 277 -2.70 -20.06 22.93
C LEU A 277 -3.65 -19.60 24.03
N PHE A 278 -3.24 -18.58 24.81
CA PHE A 278 -3.93 -18.20 26.04
C PHE A 278 -4.83 -16.97 25.91
N ILE A 279 -4.65 -16.14 24.88
CA ILE A 279 -5.41 -14.89 24.70
C ILE A 279 -6.27 -14.92 23.44
N GLU A 280 -5.71 -15.29 22.28
CA GLU A 280 -6.49 -15.30 21.03
C GLU A 280 -7.34 -16.58 20.85
N GLY A 281 -7.01 -17.66 21.57
CA GLY A 281 -7.53 -18.99 21.29
C GLY A 281 -6.88 -19.61 20.05
N ILE A 282 -7.02 -20.93 19.88
CA ILE A 282 -6.45 -21.67 18.73
C ILE A 282 -7.13 -21.28 17.42
#